data_AF-A0A3C0Q3B4-F1
#
_entry.id   AF-A0A3C0Q3B4-F1
#
_cell.length_a   1.000
_cell.length_b   1.000
_cell.length_c   1.000
_cell.angle_alpha   90.00
_cell.angle_beta   90.00
_cell.angle_gamma   90.00
#
_symmetry.space_group_name_H-M   'P 1'
#
loop_
_entity.id
_entity.type
_entity.pdbx_description
1 polymer ?
#
loop_
_entity_poly.entity_id
_entity_poly.type
_entity_poly.pdbx_seq_one_letter_code
_entity_poly.pdbx_strand_id
1 'polypeptide(L)'
;MMHEERLSADFSHLHENSPIWTMMNLLEKSGRQNFAQGGVWEKCLCALIMTLKPSASVRQILEALPYEDTFLDEDDTLNTMAHLGYFARPAMCQLKDIDHRLLPCLFMTGKGEPFIILGENAQGHLKFYDPASLLITEHPPQSGGSSKVWFFQPYDENRATISKFMRAGSGHTWFRALLGRFKETFVQVMAAGLMLNMIALSTPLFIMVVYDRVVSAGAVSIMPMLILGASMAICFEWILRRIRSQGLSWLAGRLDNIVGNEIFAHLIGLSPALIERASVASQIARIKTF
;
A
#
# COMPACT_ATOMS: atom_id res chain seq x y z
N MET A 1 -18.22 19.12 1.62
CA MET A 1 -17.98 20.57 1.54
C MET A 1 -17.26 21.16 2.77
N MET A 2 -16.90 20.37 3.80
CA MET A 2 -16.14 20.84 4.99
C MET A 2 -14.78 20.13 5.14
N HIS A 3 -14.03 19.94 4.04
CA HIS A 3 -12.70 19.33 4.11
C HIS A 3 -11.62 20.04 3.28
N GLU A 4 -11.96 21.10 2.54
CA GLU A 4 -11.00 21.86 1.74
C GLU A 4 -10.42 23.09 2.46
N GLU A 5 -10.96 23.49 3.61
CA GLU A 5 -10.50 24.68 4.37
C GLU A 5 -9.37 24.42 5.37
N ARG A 6 -8.84 23.20 5.49
CA ARG A 6 -7.71 22.89 6.41
C ARG A 6 -6.34 22.82 5.73
N LEU A 7 -6.27 23.04 4.42
CA LEU A 7 -5.00 23.06 3.67
C LEU A 7 -4.45 24.47 3.42
N SER A 8 -5.16 25.53 3.83
CA SER A 8 -4.56 26.85 4.03
C SER A 8 -3.84 26.88 5.39
N ALA A 9 -2.94 25.92 5.61
CA ALA A 9 -2.02 25.99 6.72
C ALA A 9 -1.23 27.29 6.56
N ASP A 10 -1.38 28.15 7.54
CA ASP A 10 -0.87 29.51 7.62
C ASP A 10 0.65 29.57 7.34
N PHE A 11 1.01 29.79 6.07
CA PHE A 11 2.40 29.90 5.60
C PHE A 11 3.08 31.21 6.04
N SER A 12 2.39 32.04 6.85
CA SER A 12 2.93 33.31 7.36
C SER A 12 4.01 33.12 8.42
N HIS A 13 4.03 31.97 9.11
CA HIS A 13 5.01 31.68 10.17
C HIS A 13 6.43 31.35 9.69
N LEU A 14 6.63 31.13 8.38
CA LEU A 14 7.94 30.82 7.80
C LEU A 14 8.65 32.06 7.24
N HIS A 15 8.09 33.27 7.42
CA HIS A 15 8.66 34.51 6.88
C HIS A 15 9.81 35.12 7.70
N GLU A 16 10.10 34.58 8.88
CA GLU A 16 11.26 35.00 9.68
C GLU A 16 12.22 33.82 9.84
N ASN A 17 13.53 34.04 9.72
CA ASN A 17 14.60 33.05 9.96
C ASN A 17 14.61 32.44 11.38
N SER A 18 13.66 32.81 12.23
CA SER A 18 13.61 32.50 13.66
C SER A 18 13.30 31.03 13.99
N PRO A 19 12.42 30.28 13.30
CA PRO A 19 11.98 28.98 13.81
C PRO A 19 12.92 27.83 13.41
N ILE A 20 13.50 27.87 12.20
CA ILE A 20 14.50 26.87 11.76
C ILE A 20 15.77 27.00 12.60
N TRP A 21 16.25 28.22 12.80
CA TRP A 21 17.43 28.48 13.63
C TRP A 21 17.20 28.09 15.10
N THR A 22 15.98 28.32 15.61
CA THR A 22 15.59 27.85 16.95
C THR A 22 15.65 26.33 17.05
N MET A 23 15.14 25.61 16.04
CA MET A 23 15.19 24.14 16.04
C MET A 23 16.62 23.61 15.93
N MET A 24 17.47 24.22 15.11
CA MET A 24 18.89 23.86 15.02
C MET A 24 19.62 24.06 16.35
N ASN A 25 19.39 25.19 17.02
CA ASN A 25 19.98 25.49 18.33
C ASN A 25 19.46 24.53 19.42
N LEU A 26 18.21 24.10 19.35
CA LEU A 26 17.66 23.06 20.24
C LEU A 26 18.34 21.69 20.02
N LEU A 27 18.57 21.31 18.76
CA LEU A 27 19.27 20.05 18.42
C LEU A 27 20.75 20.11 18.82
N GLU A 28 21.43 21.24 18.61
CA GLU A 28 22.79 21.47 19.09
C GLU A 28 22.89 21.28 20.62
N LYS A 29 22.03 21.96 21.37
CA LYS A 29 22.00 21.87 22.85
C LYS A 29 21.67 20.47 23.37
N SER A 30 21.05 19.64 22.54
CA SER A 30 20.77 18.24 22.87
C SER A 30 21.96 17.29 22.63
N GLY A 31 23.10 17.82 22.19
CA GLY A 31 24.36 17.10 22.04
C GLY A 31 24.81 16.85 20.60
N ARG A 32 24.04 17.29 19.60
CA ARG A 32 24.32 17.07 18.17
C ARG A 32 25.13 18.21 17.56
N GLN A 33 26.45 18.05 17.50
CA GLN A 33 27.37 19.12 17.07
C GLN A 33 27.32 19.42 15.56
N ASN A 34 26.84 18.48 14.74
CA ASN A 34 26.63 18.67 13.29
C ASN A 34 25.64 19.81 12.97
N PHE A 35 24.65 20.06 13.85
CA PHE A 35 23.71 21.18 13.70
C PHE A 35 24.31 22.54 14.08
N ALA A 36 25.43 22.59 14.80
CA ALA A 36 26.09 23.83 15.21
C ALA A 36 26.76 24.56 14.02
N GLN A 37 27.34 23.79 13.09
CA GLN A 37 27.99 24.33 11.89
C GLN A 37 26.98 24.62 10.77
N GLY A 38 25.77 24.05 10.86
CA GLY A 38 24.66 24.36 9.97
C GLY A 38 24.91 23.96 8.53
N GLY A 39 25.23 22.68 8.32
CA GLY A 39 25.32 22.11 6.99
C GLY A 39 24.01 22.25 6.20
N VAL A 40 24.16 22.16 4.88
CA VAL A 40 23.08 22.42 3.93
C VAL A 40 21.92 21.43 4.12
N TRP A 41 22.25 20.16 4.40
CA TRP A 41 21.28 19.08 4.61
C TRP A 41 20.56 19.17 5.96
N GLU A 42 21.25 19.58 7.03
CA GLU A 42 20.68 19.82 8.37
C GLU A 42 19.61 20.90 8.32
N LYS A 43 19.89 22.00 7.61
CA LYS A 43 18.94 23.09 7.38
C LYS A 43 17.76 22.63 6.53
N CYS A 44 18.01 21.85 5.49
CA CYS A 44 16.96 21.24 4.67
C CYS A 44 16.06 20.32 5.49
N LEU A 45 16.63 19.42 6.27
CA LEU A 45 15.90 18.51 7.14
C LEU A 45 15.02 19.28 8.12
N CYS A 46 15.57 20.32 8.79
CA CYS A 46 14.78 21.14 9.70
C CYS A 46 13.60 21.82 8.97
N ALA A 47 13.84 22.41 7.80
CA ALA A 47 12.79 23.02 7.00
C ALA A 47 11.69 22.02 6.58
N LEU A 48 12.07 20.81 6.17
CA LEU A 48 11.14 19.72 5.84
C LEU A 48 10.32 19.29 7.05
N ILE A 49 10.94 19.08 8.21
CA ILE A 49 10.26 18.68 9.44
C ILE A 49 9.27 19.75 9.89
N MET A 50 9.67 21.03 9.87
CA MET A 50 8.78 22.13 10.24
C MET A 50 7.55 22.22 9.32
N THR A 51 7.73 21.95 8.03
CA THR A 51 6.66 22.07 7.05
C THR A 51 5.72 20.86 7.06
N LEU A 52 6.28 19.65 7.14
CA LEU A 52 5.52 18.41 7.04
C LEU A 52 4.96 17.92 8.38
N LYS A 53 5.69 18.14 9.48
CA LYS A 53 5.35 17.66 10.83
C LYS A 53 5.69 18.72 11.90
N PRO A 54 5.03 19.90 11.88
CA PRO A 54 5.30 21.00 12.83
C PRO A 54 5.15 20.62 14.31
N SER A 55 4.42 19.54 14.62
CA SER A 55 4.21 19.03 15.98
C SER A 55 5.22 17.97 16.42
N ALA A 56 6.29 17.74 15.67
CA ALA A 56 7.32 16.76 16.04
C ALA A 56 8.04 17.19 17.33
N SER A 57 8.16 16.27 18.29
CA SER A 57 8.95 16.55 19.49
C SER A 57 10.44 16.40 19.21
N VAL A 58 11.27 17.18 19.91
CA VAL A 58 12.74 17.12 19.77
C VAL A 58 13.27 15.70 19.98
N ARG A 59 12.69 14.95 20.93
CA ARG A 59 13.05 13.55 21.18
C ARG A 59 12.79 12.64 19.97
N GLN A 60 11.64 12.78 19.31
CA GLN A 60 11.33 12.01 18.11
C GLN A 60 12.27 12.33 16.95
N ILE A 61 12.68 13.59 16.81
CA ILE A 61 13.66 14.00 15.80
C ILE A 61 15.02 13.36 16.11
N LEU A 62 15.46 13.40 17.36
CA LEU A 62 16.73 12.78 17.78
C LEU A 62 16.74 11.25 17.61
N GLU A 63 15.62 10.58 17.88
CA GLU A 63 15.46 9.13 17.67
C GLU A 63 15.48 8.76 16.18
N ALA A 64 15.07 9.67 15.29
CA ALA A 64 15.06 9.43 13.84
C ALA A 64 16.41 9.71 13.17
N LEU A 65 17.25 10.56 13.76
CA LEU A 65 18.54 10.97 13.20
C LEU A 65 19.56 9.81 13.18
N PRO A 66 20.53 9.83 12.23
CA PRO A 66 21.61 8.86 12.17
C PRO A 66 22.42 8.83 13.47
N TYR A 67 22.92 7.67 13.87
CA TYR A 67 23.68 7.55 15.13
C TYR A 67 25.01 8.31 15.09
N GLU A 68 25.59 8.52 13.91
CA GLU A 68 26.83 9.27 13.73
C GLU A 68 26.59 10.79 13.82
N ASP A 69 27.55 11.51 14.41
CA ASP A 69 27.57 12.98 14.47
C ASP A 69 28.29 13.62 13.26
N THR A 70 28.22 12.93 12.12
CA THR A 70 28.73 13.40 10.84
C THR A 70 27.74 14.38 10.18
N PHE A 71 28.22 15.11 9.17
CA PHE A 71 27.34 15.94 8.34
C PHE A 71 26.36 15.05 7.58
N LEU A 72 25.09 15.43 7.58
CA LEU A 72 24.05 14.72 6.86
C LEU A 72 24.29 14.75 5.36
N ASP A 73 23.97 13.65 4.69
CA ASP A 73 23.90 13.56 3.24
C ASP A 73 22.46 13.41 2.73
N GLU A 74 22.33 13.19 1.41
CA GLU A 74 21.05 12.94 0.73
C GLU A 74 20.32 11.76 1.39
N ASP A 75 21.01 10.63 1.56
CA ASP A 75 20.40 9.38 2.03
C ASP A 75 20.00 9.48 3.50
N ASP A 76 20.83 10.11 4.34
CA ASP A 76 20.56 10.36 5.75
C ASP A 76 19.32 11.23 5.95
N THR A 77 19.18 12.28 5.12
CA THR A 77 18.01 13.18 5.18
C THR A 77 16.73 12.42 4.80
N LEU A 78 16.78 11.63 3.73
CA LEU A 78 15.64 10.84 3.26
C LEU A 78 15.28 9.74 4.26
N ASN A 79 16.27 9.09 4.86
CA ASN A 79 16.07 8.02 5.83
C ASN A 79 15.51 8.56 7.16
N THR A 80 16.02 9.72 7.62
CA THR A 80 15.48 10.42 8.79
C THR A 80 14.00 10.78 8.58
N MET A 81 13.64 11.27 7.38
CA MET A 81 12.24 11.56 7.05
C MET A 81 11.38 10.28 7.02
N ALA A 82 11.92 9.17 6.53
CA ALA A 82 11.23 7.87 6.55
C ALA A 82 10.96 7.38 7.98
N HIS A 83 11.94 7.50 8.89
CA HIS A 83 11.78 7.20 10.32
C HIS A 83 10.76 8.10 11.01
N LEU A 84 10.63 9.36 10.57
CA LEU A 84 9.59 10.28 11.04
C LEU A 84 8.20 9.97 10.48
N GLY A 85 8.10 8.98 9.58
CA GLY A 85 6.87 8.52 8.95
C GLY A 85 6.53 9.26 7.67
N TYR A 86 7.52 9.68 6.87
CA TYR A 86 7.30 10.30 5.56
C TYR A 86 8.21 9.66 4.50
N PHE A 87 7.61 9.06 3.47
CA PHE A 87 8.38 8.43 2.38
C PHE A 87 8.63 9.43 1.26
N ALA A 88 9.86 9.45 0.79
CA ALA A 88 10.29 10.24 -0.34
C ALA A 88 10.14 9.44 -1.65
N ARG A 89 9.42 9.99 -2.62
CA ARG A 89 9.31 9.41 -3.96
C ARG A 89 10.15 10.22 -4.94
N PRO A 90 11.22 9.62 -5.53
CA PRO A 90 12.03 10.31 -6.51
C PRO A 90 11.29 10.45 -7.85
N ALA A 91 11.49 11.59 -8.51
CA ALA A 91 11.00 11.91 -9.84
C ALA A 91 12.02 12.76 -10.59
N MET A 92 12.08 12.61 -11.91
CA MET A 92 12.86 13.49 -12.78
C MET A 92 11.89 14.42 -13.50
N CYS A 93 11.84 15.68 -13.08
CA CYS A 93 10.88 16.66 -13.60
C CYS A 93 11.54 18.03 -13.74
N GLN A 94 11.07 18.84 -14.70
CA GLN A 94 11.45 20.25 -14.75
C GLN A 94 10.60 21.04 -13.75
N LEU A 95 11.12 22.21 -13.34
CA LEU A 95 10.45 23.08 -12.36
C LEU A 95 9.01 23.47 -12.76
N LYS A 96 8.71 23.47 -14.06
CA LYS A 96 7.40 23.81 -14.64
C LYS A 96 6.38 22.66 -14.56
N ASP A 97 6.84 21.42 -14.39
CA ASP A 97 6.02 20.22 -14.40
C ASP A 97 5.65 19.73 -12.98
N ILE A 98 6.05 20.49 -11.96
CA ILE A 98 5.80 20.14 -10.55
C ILE A 98 4.36 20.48 -10.20
N ASP A 99 3.56 19.46 -9.89
CA ASP A 99 2.19 19.64 -9.40
C ASP A 99 2.21 20.25 -8.00
N HIS A 100 1.55 21.40 -7.85
CA HIS A 100 1.40 22.16 -6.62
C HIS A 100 0.85 21.34 -5.43
N ARG A 101 0.09 20.27 -5.71
CA ARG A 101 -0.50 19.38 -4.70
C ARG A 101 0.51 18.46 -4.02
N LEU A 102 1.69 18.30 -4.60
CA LEU A 102 2.74 17.40 -4.10
C LEU A 102 3.80 18.15 -3.29
N LEU A 103 3.62 19.46 -3.07
CA LEU A 103 4.47 20.27 -2.21
C LEU A 103 4.21 19.96 -0.73
N PRO A 104 5.23 20.01 0.15
CA PRO A 104 6.60 20.42 -0.13
C PRO A 104 7.45 19.30 -0.77
N CYS A 105 8.42 19.68 -1.60
CA CYS A 105 9.34 18.74 -2.24
C CYS A 105 10.81 19.20 -2.14
N LEU A 106 11.71 18.23 -2.06
CA LEU A 106 13.15 18.46 -2.13
C LEU A 106 13.56 18.44 -3.61
N PHE A 107 14.26 19.47 -4.05
CA PHE A 107 14.66 19.68 -5.43
C PHE A 107 16.19 19.76 -5.51
N MET A 108 16.81 18.90 -6.31
CA MET A 108 18.25 18.92 -6.53
C MET A 108 18.57 19.06 -8.01
N THR A 109 19.46 20.01 -8.29
CA THR A 109 19.96 20.27 -9.62
C THR A 109 21.28 19.53 -9.82
N GLY A 110 21.30 18.40 -10.54
CA GLY A 110 22.56 17.71 -10.89
C GLY A 110 23.47 17.42 -9.68
N LYS A 111 24.68 18.02 -9.64
CA LYS A 111 25.64 17.97 -8.50
C LYS A 111 25.60 19.20 -7.58
N GLY A 112 24.56 20.02 -7.71
CA GLY A 112 24.39 21.26 -6.95
C GLY A 112 23.79 21.04 -5.57
N GLU A 113 23.66 22.13 -4.84
CA GLU A 113 23.07 22.15 -3.50
C GLU A 113 21.54 21.87 -3.57
N PRO A 114 20.98 21.18 -2.56
CA PRO A 114 19.54 20.93 -2.50
C PRO A 114 18.76 22.21 -2.21
N PHE A 115 17.59 22.33 -2.82
CA PHE A 115 16.60 23.38 -2.54
C PHE A 115 15.31 22.72 -2.07
N ILE A 116 14.51 23.42 -1.25
CA ILE A 116 13.18 22.94 -0.87
C ILE A 116 12.13 23.85 -1.50
N ILE A 117 11.16 23.25 -2.18
CA ILE A 117 9.98 23.95 -2.66
C ILE A 117 8.91 23.80 -1.58
N LEU A 118 8.62 24.89 -0.87
CA LEU A 118 7.74 24.86 0.31
C LEU A 118 6.26 24.90 -0.07
N GLY A 119 5.91 25.66 -1.11
CA GLY A 119 4.53 25.94 -1.48
C GLY A 119 4.42 26.99 -2.57
N GLU A 120 3.18 27.37 -2.87
CA GLU A 120 2.84 28.44 -3.81
C GLU A 120 2.30 29.63 -3.03
N ASN A 121 2.71 30.85 -3.39
CA ASN A 121 2.18 32.08 -2.83
C ASN A 121 0.78 32.37 -3.42
N ALA A 122 0.00 33.27 -2.80
CA ALA A 122 -1.35 33.65 -3.25
C ALA A 122 -1.41 34.20 -4.70
N GLN A 123 -0.26 34.58 -5.26
CA GLN A 123 -0.11 35.09 -6.63
C GLN A 123 0.34 34.04 -7.65
N GLY A 124 0.49 32.78 -7.24
CA GLY A 124 0.87 31.67 -8.13
C GLY A 124 2.38 31.45 -8.28
N HIS A 125 3.20 32.08 -7.44
CA HIS A 125 4.65 31.94 -7.47
C HIS A 125 5.12 30.85 -6.50
N LEU A 126 5.97 29.93 -6.97
CA LEU A 126 6.60 28.92 -6.12
C LEU A 126 7.59 29.56 -5.15
N LYS A 127 7.49 29.22 -3.86
CA LYS A 127 8.42 29.64 -2.82
C LYS A 127 9.53 28.61 -2.69
N PHE A 128 10.75 29.03 -2.99
CA PHE A 128 11.98 28.24 -2.86
C PHE A 128 12.69 28.61 -1.57
N TYR A 129 13.02 27.62 -0.75
CA TYR A 129 13.91 27.77 0.38
C TYR A 129 15.33 27.38 -0.04
N ASP A 130 16.23 28.36 -0.01
CA ASP A 130 17.66 28.15 -0.23
C ASP A 130 18.35 27.92 1.13
N PRO A 131 18.86 26.70 1.40
CA PRO A 131 19.59 26.40 2.65
C PRO A 131 20.96 27.09 2.75
N ALA A 132 21.57 27.52 1.65
CA ALA A 132 22.83 28.26 1.68
C ALA A 132 22.60 29.70 2.14
N SER A 133 21.60 30.37 1.54
CA SER A 133 21.25 31.76 1.85
C SER A 133 20.30 31.92 3.05
N LEU A 134 19.67 30.84 3.50
CA LEU A 134 18.58 30.85 4.48
C LEU A 134 17.44 31.81 4.09
N LEU A 135 17.21 32.02 2.79
CA LEU A 135 16.21 32.95 2.29
C LEU A 135 15.15 32.20 1.49
N ILE A 136 13.89 32.64 1.68
CA ILE A 136 12.79 32.24 0.83
C ILE A 136 12.80 33.15 -0.40
N THR A 137 13.11 32.58 -1.55
CA THR A 137 13.18 33.29 -2.83
C THR A 137 12.03 32.81 -3.73
N GLU A 138 11.39 33.74 -4.44
CA GLU A 138 10.33 33.44 -5.41
C GLU A 138 10.88 33.24 -6.84
N HIS A 139 12.18 33.49 -7.02
CA HIS A 139 12.88 33.28 -8.27
C HIS A 139 13.36 31.84 -8.39
N PRO A 140 13.05 31.15 -9.50
CA PRO A 140 13.53 29.80 -9.71
C PRO A 140 15.06 29.79 -9.81
N PRO A 141 15.75 28.82 -9.19
CA PRO A 141 17.18 28.67 -9.41
C PRO A 141 17.41 28.43 -10.91
N GLN A 142 18.25 29.26 -11.54
CA GLN A 142 18.58 29.10 -12.96
C GLN A 142 19.41 27.84 -13.11
N SER A 143 18.81 26.78 -13.63
CA SER A 143 19.55 25.58 -14.00
C SER A 143 19.05 24.95 -15.29
N GLY A 144 19.97 24.79 -16.23
CA GLY A 144 19.82 24.02 -17.46
C GLY A 144 20.34 22.60 -17.30
N GLY A 145 19.72 21.79 -16.44
CA GLY A 145 20.09 20.39 -16.24
C GLY A 145 18.94 19.48 -15.79
N SER A 146 19.13 18.17 -15.89
CA SER A 146 18.21 17.17 -15.34
C SER A 146 18.10 17.34 -13.83
N SER A 147 16.89 17.65 -13.36
CA SER A 147 16.62 17.91 -11.94
C SER A 147 15.95 16.69 -11.30
N LYS A 148 16.46 16.30 -10.13
CA LYS A 148 15.93 15.20 -9.31
C LYS A 148 15.06 15.82 -8.22
N VAL A 149 13.82 15.35 -8.12
CA VAL A 149 12.83 15.88 -7.17
C VAL A 149 12.36 14.74 -6.28
N TRP A 150 12.24 14.99 -4.99
CA TRP A 150 11.62 14.07 -4.04
C TRP A 150 10.35 14.66 -3.47
N PHE A 151 9.26 13.93 -3.68
CA PHE A 151 7.97 14.24 -3.09
C PHE A 151 7.83 13.48 -1.78
N PHE A 152 7.48 14.18 -0.70
CA PHE A 152 7.24 13.56 0.59
C PHE A 152 5.77 13.27 0.78
N GLN A 153 5.45 12.03 1.14
CA GLN A 153 4.10 11.61 1.47
C GLN A 153 4.10 11.00 2.87
N PRO A 154 3.11 11.32 3.72
CA PRO A 154 3.00 10.67 5.01
C PRO A 154 2.89 9.17 4.80
N TYR A 155 3.71 8.42 5.53
CA TYR A 155 3.60 6.99 5.66
C TYR A 155 2.28 6.69 6.33
N ASP A 156 1.34 6.27 5.51
CA ASP A 156 0.09 5.74 5.98
C ASP A 156 0.17 4.23 5.80
N GLU A 157 0.47 3.54 6.90
CA GLU A 157 0.44 2.08 7.01
C GLU A 157 -0.91 1.52 6.50
N ASN A 158 -1.97 2.34 6.51
CA ASN A 158 -3.29 2.03 5.99
C ASN A 158 -3.54 2.40 4.50
N ARG A 159 -2.66 3.13 3.82
CA ARG A 159 -2.97 3.60 2.45
C ARG A 159 -2.65 2.59 1.36
N ALA A 160 -1.66 1.72 1.58
CA ALA A 160 -1.34 0.65 0.63
C ALA A 160 -2.34 -0.51 0.69
N THR A 161 -3.02 -0.73 1.83
CA THR A 161 -3.83 -1.96 2.03
C THR A 161 -5.28 -1.70 2.49
N ILE A 162 -5.63 -0.53 3.04
CA ILE A 162 -6.72 -0.48 4.04
C ILE A 162 -7.93 0.42 3.65
N SER A 163 -7.79 1.37 2.72
CA SER A 163 -8.86 2.36 2.43
C SER A 163 -10.18 1.81 1.83
N LYS A 164 -10.23 0.55 1.37
CA LYS A 164 -11.50 -0.12 0.97
C LYS A 164 -11.85 -1.32 1.84
N PHE A 165 -10.93 -1.81 2.66
CA PHE A 165 -11.04 -3.09 3.35
C PHE A 165 -11.43 -2.94 4.83
N MET A 166 -10.98 -1.90 5.54
CA MET A 166 -11.36 -1.68 6.96
C MET A 166 -12.71 -1.01 7.19
N ARG A 167 -13.28 -0.28 6.22
CA ARG A 167 -14.66 0.26 6.36
C ARG A 167 -15.73 -0.84 6.48
N ALA A 168 -15.32 -2.09 6.30
CA ALA A 168 -16.10 -3.30 6.39
C ALA A 168 -15.76 -4.04 7.72
N GLY A 169 -15.91 -3.36 8.85
CA GLY A 169 -15.64 -3.84 10.21
C GLY A 169 -16.59 -4.93 10.73
N SER A 170 -16.67 -6.05 10.03
CA SER A 170 -17.24 -7.30 10.55
C SER A 170 -16.55 -8.44 9.83
N GLY A 171 -16.16 -9.50 10.55
CA GLY A 171 -15.43 -10.67 10.02
C GLY A 171 -16.05 -11.33 8.78
N HIS A 172 -17.30 -11.02 8.43
CA HIS A 172 -17.95 -11.48 7.19
C HIS A 172 -17.82 -10.51 6.00
N THR A 173 -17.53 -9.24 6.26
CA THR A 173 -17.51 -8.19 5.25
C THR A 173 -16.19 -8.16 4.49
N TRP A 174 -15.06 -8.49 5.13
CA TRP A 174 -13.76 -8.61 4.46
C TRP A 174 -13.74 -9.77 3.46
N PHE A 175 -14.28 -10.93 3.84
CA PHE A 175 -14.36 -12.11 2.98
C PHE A 175 -15.32 -11.87 1.80
N ARG A 176 -16.44 -11.21 2.06
CA ARG A 176 -17.40 -10.80 1.02
C ARG A 176 -16.84 -9.72 0.09
N ALA A 177 -16.01 -8.80 0.59
CA ALA A 177 -15.32 -7.80 -0.23
C ALA A 177 -14.25 -8.45 -1.13
N LEU A 178 -13.53 -9.45 -0.60
CA LEU A 178 -12.53 -10.22 -1.33
C LEU A 178 -13.17 -11.08 -2.43
N LEU A 179 -14.22 -11.84 -2.10
CA LEU A 179 -15.06 -12.54 -3.09
C LEU A 179 -15.70 -11.57 -4.08
N GLY A 180 -16.04 -10.37 -3.61
CA GLY A 180 -16.53 -9.26 -4.41
C GLY A 180 -15.56 -8.77 -5.49
N ARG A 181 -14.27 -9.11 -5.43
CA ARG A 181 -13.29 -8.75 -6.46
C ARG A 181 -13.16 -9.82 -7.55
N PHE A 182 -13.56 -11.05 -7.26
CA PHE A 182 -13.44 -12.21 -8.15
C PHE A 182 -14.80 -12.81 -8.52
N LYS A 183 -15.86 -11.99 -8.48
CA LYS A 183 -17.26 -12.41 -8.66
C LYS A 183 -17.45 -13.22 -9.94
N GLU A 184 -16.82 -12.79 -11.03
CA GLU A 184 -16.97 -13.40 -12.34
C GLU A 184 -16.48 -14.85 -12.36
N THR A 185 -15.24 -15.09 -11.93
CA THR A 185 -14.67 -16.45 -11.85
C THR A 185 -15.41 -17.30 -10.81
N PHE A 186 -15.80 -16.72 -9.68
CA PHE A 186 -16.56 -17.43 -8.64
C PHE A 186 -17.95 -17.87 -9.15
N VAL A 187 -18.65 -17.00 -9.88
CA VAL A 187 -19.95 -17.31 -10.50
C VAL A 187 -19.80 -18.38 -11.57
N GLN A 188 -18.75 -18.35 -12.39
CA GLN A 188 -18.48 -19.40 -13.38
C GLN A 188 -18.27 -20.78 -12.72
N VAL A 189 -17.47 -20.86 -11.65
CA VAL A 189 -17.21 -22.12 -10.92
C VAL A 189 -18.48 -22.64 -10.23
N MET A 190 -19.29 -21.73 -9.66
CA MET A 190 -20.57 -22.07 -9.05
C MET A 190 -21.60 -22.54 -10.07
N ALA A 191 -21.73 -21.86 -11.22
CA ALA A 191 -22.62 -22.26 -12.30
C ALA A 191 -22.23 -23.63 -12.88
N ALA A 192 -20.94 -23.86 -13.10
CA ALA A 192 -20.44 -25.18 -13.53
C ALA A 192 -20.74 -26.27 -12.49
N GLY A 193 -20.64 -25.96 -11.20
CA GLY A 193 -21.04 -26.86 -10.11
C GLY A 193 -22.53 -27.20 -10.12
N LEU A 194 -23.37 -26.19 -10.32
CA LEU A 194 -24.81 -26.35 -10.40
C LEU A 194 -25.19 -27.24 -11.59
N MET A 195 -24.59 -27.01 -12.76
CA MET A 195 -24.79 -27.86 -13.94
C MET A 195 -24.37 -29.31 -13.69
N LEU A 196 -23.22 -29.52 -13.04
CA LEU A 196 -22.78 -30.88 -12.68
C LEU A 196 -23.75 -31.56 -11.71
N ASN A 197 -24.31 -30.83 -10.75
CA ASN A 197 -25.34 -31.37 -9.86
C ASN A 197 -26.62 -31.74 -10.62
N MET A 198 -27.02 -30.95 -11.62
CA MET A 198 -28.16 -31.28 -12.49
C MET A 198 -27.88 -32.52 -13.36
N ILE A 199 -26.68 -32.64 -13.92
CA ILE A 199 -26.26 -33.83 -14.69
C ILE A 199 -26.22 -35.07 -13.79
N ALA A 200 -25.75 -34.93 -12.55
CA ALA A 200 -25.75 -36.02 -11.57
C ALA A 200 -27.15 -36.57 -11.29
N LEU A 201 -28.18 -35.70 -11.29
CA LEU A 201 -29.58 -36.10 -11.20
C LEU A 201 -30.14 -36.67 -12.52
N SER A 202 -29.57 -36.28 -13.66
CA SER A 202 -29.94 -36.82 -14.97
C SER A 202 -29.53 -38.28 -15.14
N THR A 203 -28.44 -38.74 -14.51
CA THR A 203 -27.95 -40.12 -14.65
C THR A 203 -28.96 -41.16 -14.18
N PRO A 204 -29.54 -41.07 -12.95
CA PRO A 204 -30.62 -41.98 -12.53
C PRO A 204 -31.85 -41.95 -13.43
N LEU A 205 -32.27 -40.76 -13.89
CA LEU A 205 -33.41 -40.61 -14.79
C LEU A 205 -33.15 -41.27 -16.15
N PHE A 206 -31.93 -41.14 -16.67
CA PHE A 206 -31.53 -41.80 -17.90
C PHE A 206 -31.60 -43.33 -17.77
N ILE A 207 -31.11 -43.89 -16.67
CA ILE A 207 -31.21 -45.33 -16.39
C ILE A 207 -32.68 -45.77 -16.37
N MET A 208 -33.56 -44.98 -15.75
CA MET A 208 -35.00 -45.26 -15.71
C MET A 208 -35.61 -45.26 -17.13
N VAL A 209 -35.28 -44.27 -17.96
CA VAL A 209 -35.76 -44.20 -19.36
C VAL A 209 -35.25 -45.38 -20.17
N VAL A 210 -33.98 -45.77 -20.02
CA VAL A 210 -33.41 -46.93 -20.71
C VAL A 210 -34.14 -48.21 -20.29
N TYR A 211 -34.42 -48.39 -19.00
CA TYR A 211 -35.14 -49.55 -18.51
C TYR A 211 -36.54 -49.64 -19.12
N ASP A 212 -37.33 -48.56 -19.03
CA ASP A 212 -38.71 -48.56 -19.53
C ASP A 212 -38.78 -48.72 -21.06
N ARG A 213 -37.88 -48.06 -21.81
CA ARG A 213 -37.94 -48.02 -23.28
C ARG A 213 -37.20 -49.17 -23.96
N VAL A 214 -36.13 -49.71 -23.37
CA VAL A 214 -35.31 -50.75 -24.02
C VAL A 214 -35.60 -52.11 -23.41
N VAL A 215 -35.65 -52.21 -22.08
CA VAL A 215 -35.82 -53.50 -21.38
C VAL A 215 -37.28 -53.92 -21.37
N SER A 216 -38.20 -53.02 -20.99
CA SER A 216 -39.63 -53.37 -20.91
C SER A 216 -40.32 -53.43 -22.27
N ALA A 217 -40.03 -52.49 -23.19
CA ALA A 217 -40.65 -52.47 -24.51
C ALA A 217 -39.97 -53.38 -25.56
N GLY A 218 -38.79 -53.96 -25.26
CA GLY A 218 -38.06 -54.85 -26.17
C GLY A 218 -37.49 -54.18 -27.43
N ALA A 219 -37.49 -52.85 -27.51
CA ALA A 219 -37.07 -52.08 -28.68
C ALA A 219 -35.54 -51.90 -28.74
N VAL A 220 -34.82 -52.98 -29.03
CA VAL A 220 -33.33 -52.99 -29.10
C VAL A 220 -32.79 -52.02 -30.16
N SER A 221 -33.58 -51.69 -31.19
CA SER A 221 -33.20 -50.77 -32.26
C SER A 221 -32.92 -49.32 -31.79
N ILE A 222 -33.46 -48.89 -30.65
CA ILE A 222 -33.27 -47.53 -30.10
C ILE A 222 -32.01 -47.45 -29.22
N MET A 223 -31.52 -48.58 -28.73
CA MET A 223 -30.38 -48.69 -27.82
C MET A 223 -29.09 -47.99 -28.32
N PRO A 224 -28.68 -48.11 -29.61
CA PRO A 224 -27.48 -47.42 -30.10
C PRO A 224 -27.58 -45.90 -30.02
N MET A 225 -28.79 -45.35 -30.24
CA MET A 225 -29.02 -43.91 -30.22
C MET A 225 -28.96 -43.36 -28.78
N LEU A 226 -29.47 -44.13 -27.81
CA LEU A 226 -29.34 -43.82 -26.39
C LEU A 226 -27.88 -43.91 -25.91
N ILE A 227 -27.13 -44.93 -26.35
CA ILE A 227 -25.70 -45.07 -26.04
C ILE A 227 -24.91 -43.87 -26.57
N LEU A 228 -25.19 -43.43 -27.80
CA LEU A 228 -24.52 -42.29 -28.41
C LEU A 228 -24.87 -40.97 -27.67
N GLY A 229 -26.12 -40.80 -27.24
CA GLY A 229 -26.50 -39.67 -26.39
C GLY A 229 -25.81 -39.69 -25.02
N ALA A 230 -25.74 -40.86 -24.38
CA ALA A 230 -25.09 -41.03 -23.09
C ALA A 230 -23.58 -40.78 -23.16
N SER A 231 -22.90 -41.28 -24.19
CA SER A 231 -21.47 -41.05 -24.36
C SER A 231 -21.17 -39.56 -24.57
N MET A 232 -22.00 -38.86 -25.35
CA MET A 232 -21.88 -37.41 -25.54
C MET A 232 -22.12 -36.63 -24.23
N ALA A 233 -23.10 -37.05 -23.43
CA ALA A 233 -23.37 -36.47 -22.11
C ALA A 233 -22.19 -36.67 -21.14
N ILE A 234 -21.59 -37.87 -21.10
CA ILE A 234 -20.40 -38.16 -20.28
C ILE A 234 -19.21 -37.29 -20.70
N CYS A 235 -18.98 -37.14 -22.01
CA CYS A 235 -17.93 -36.24 -22.52
C CYS A 235 -18.16 -34.79 -22.06
N PHE A 236 -19.39 -34.30 -22.16
CA PHE A 236 -19.74 -32.94 -21.73
C PHE A 236 -19.57 -32.76 -20.21
N GLU A 237 -19.99 -33.75 -19.42
CA GLU A 237 -19.79 -33.77 -17.97
C GLU A 237 -18.30 -33.67 -17.62
N TRP A 238 -17.45 -34.42 -18.33
CA TRP A 238 -16.01 -34.42 -18.10
C TRP A 238 -15.38 -33.04 -18.38
N ILE A 239 -15.80 -32.37 -19.45
CA ILE A 239 -15.37 -31.00 -19.79
C ILE A 239 -15.78 -30.01 -18.69
N LEU A 240 -17.06 -30.03 -18.28
CA LEU A 240 -17.56 -29.15 -17.21
C LEU A 240 -16.82 -29.38 -15.88
N ARG A 241 -16.56 -30.63 -15.53
CA ARG A 241 -15.81 -31.01 -14.33
C ARG A 241 -14.39 -30.44 -14.36
N ARG A 242 -13.74 -30.44 -15.53
CA ARG A 242 -12.41 -29.89 -15.73
C ARG A 242 -12.38 -28.35 -15.69
N ILE A 243 -13.41 -27.68 -16.19
CA ILE A 243 -13.55 -26.22 -16.08
C ILE A 243 -13.74 -25.83 -14.61
N ARG A 244 -14.66 -26.52 -13.91
CA ARG A 244 -14.91 -26.29 -12.49
C ARG A 244 -13.66 -26.48 -11.65
N SER A 245 -12.89 -27.56 -11.86
CA SER A 245 -11.71 -27.85 -11.06
C SER A 245 -10.60 -26.81 -11.26
N GLN A 246 -10.30 -26.44 -12.52
CA GLN A 246 -9.31 -25.41 -12.82
C GLN A 246 -9.68 -24.05 -12.21
N GLY A 247 -10.94 -23.64 -12.33
CA GLY A 247 -11.41 -22.40 -11.73
C GLY A 247 -11.32 -22.41 -10.21
N LEU A 248 -11.61 -23.55 -9.56
CA LEU A 248 -11.49 -23.70 -8.12
C LEU A 248 -10.01 -23.67 -7.67
N SER A 249 -9.11 -24.35 -8.37
CA SER A 249 -7.67 -24.33 -8.08
C SER A 249 -7.07 -22.94 -8.24
N TRP A 250 -7.44 -22.21 -9.29
CA TRP A 250 -6.99 -20.83 -9.49
C TRP A 250 -7.49 -19.91 -8.37
N LEU A 251 -8.77 -20.04 -8.00
CA LEU A 251 -9.37 -19.25 -6.93
C LEU A 251 -8.72 -19.57 -5.57
N ALA A 252 -8.47 -20.84 -5.27
CA ALA A 252 -7.79 -21.28 -4.05
C ALA A 252 -6.36 -20.73 -3.98
N GLY A 253 -5.55 -20.92 -5.03
CA GLY A 253 -4.17 -20.42 -5.05
C GLY A 253 -4.08 -18.89 -4.94
N ARG A 254 -5.04 -18.16 -5.50
CA ARG A 254 -5.10 -16.70 -5.36
C ARG A 254 -5.53 -16.27 -3.96
N LEU A 255 -6.51 -16.96 -3.37
CA LEU A 255 -6.94 -16.72 -1.99
C LEU A 255 -5.82 -17.01 -1.00
N ASP A 256 -5.12 -18.13 -1.15
CA ASP A 256 -4.00 -18.52 -0.28
C ASP A 256 -2.84 -17.52 -0.38
N ASN A 257 -2.55 -16.99 -1.57
CA ASN A 257 -1.52 -15.96 -1.72
C ASN A 257 -1.90 -14.66 -1.00
N ILE A 258 -3.16 -14.21 -1.14
CA ILE A 258 -3.62 -12.97 -0.51
C ILE A 258 -3.68 -13.12 1.01
N VAL A 259 -4.33 -14.17 1.50
CA VAL A 259 -4.49 -14.43 2.93
C VAL A 259 -3.14 -14.77 3.56
N GLY A 260 -2.31 -15.55 2.87
CA GLY A 260 -0.96 -15.91 3.32
C GLY A 260 -0.06 -14.70 3.47
N ASN A 261 -0.06 -13.79 2.49
CA ASN A 261 0.75 -12.57 2.57
C ASN A 261 0.25 -11.62 3.69
N GLU A 262 -1.06 -11.56 3.91
CA GLU A 262 -1.65 -10.75 5.00
C GLU A 262 -1.29 -11.30 6.39
N ILE A 263 -1.43 -12.62 6.59
CA ILE A 263 -1.05 -13.29 7.83
C ILE A 263 0.46 -13.16 8.06
N PHE A 264 1.25 -13.35 7.02
CA PHE A 264 2.71 -13.26 7.09
C PHE A 264 3.18 -11.84 7.40
N ALA A 265 2.60 -10.82 6.75
CA ALA A 265 2.86 -9.42 7.06
C ALA A 265 2.45 -9.07 8.50
N HIS A 266 1.32 -9.59 8.98
CA HIS A 266 0.90 -9.39 10.36
C HIS A 266 1.87 -10.06 11.36
N LEU A 267 2.35 -11.27 11.05
CA LEU A 267 3.33 -12.00 11.86
C LEU A 267 4.70 -11.31 11.91
N ILE A 268 5.15 -10.70 10.81
CA ILE A 268 6.43 -9.98 10.75
C ILE A 268 6.31 -8.57 11.34
N GLY A 269 5.15 -7.92 11.20
CA GLY A 269 4.86 -6.62 11.80
C GLY A 269 4.67 -6.67 13.33
N LEU A 270 4.54 -7.87 13.90
CA LEU A 270 4.54 -8.08 15.35
C LEU A 270 5.93 -7.79 15.92
N SER A 271 6.03 -6.64 16.58
CA SER A 271 7.22 -6.16 17.30
C SER A 271 7.92 -7.28 18.11
N PRO A 272 9.27 -7.36 18.10
CA PRO A 272 10.05 -8.32 18.87
C PRO A 272 9.68 -8.36 20.37
N ALA A 273 9.15 -7.26 20.90
CA ALA A 273 8.74 -7.15 22.31
C ALA A 273 7.49 -7.99 22.66
N LEU A 274 6.66 -8.38 21.68
CA LEU A 274 5.54 -9.31 21.88
C LEU A 274 6.00 -10.77 21.82
N ILE A 275 7.02 -11.08 21.01
CA ILE A 275 7.64 -12.42 20.93
C ILE A 275 8.45 -12.72 22.20
N GLU A 276 9.09 -11.70 22.78
CA GLU A 276 9.87 -11.83 24.02
C GLU A 276 9.00 -11.94 25.29
N ARG A 277 7.75 -11.42 25.26
CA ARG A 277 6.79 -11.50 26.37
C ARG A 277 5.78 -12.63 26.26
N ALA A 278 5.55 -13.17 25.07
CA ALA A 278 4.72 -14.35 24.87
C ALA A 278 5.57 -15.61 25.10
N SER A 279 5.82 -15.92 26.37
CA SER A 279 6.29 -17.25 26.77
C SER A 279 5.39 -18.32 26.13
N VAL A 280 6.01 -19.12 25.26
CA VAL A 280 5.48 -20.35 24.67
C VAL A 280 4.88 -21.27 25.74
N ALA A 281 5.28 -21.13 27.02
CA ALA A 281 4.72 -21.86 28.14
C ALA A 281 3.26 -21.50 28.49
N SER A 282 2.80 -20.26 28.26
CA SER A 282 1.41 -19.89 28.60
C SER A 282 0.39 -20.40 27.57
N GLN A 283 0.82 -20.61 26.32
CA GLN A 283 -0.05 -21.17 25.27
C GLN A 283 -0.20 -22.70 25.41
N ILE A 284 0.86 -23.39 25.86
CA ILE A 284 0.80 -24.83 26.18
C ILE A 284 -0.15 -25.11 27.37
N ALA A 285 -0.23 -24.22 28.35
CA ALA A 285 -1.13 -24.37 29.50
C ALA A 285 -2.63 -24.38 29.12
N ARG A 286 -3.00 -23.67 28.06
CA ARG A 286 -4.40 -23.55 27.57
C ARG A 286 -4.83 -24.71 26.67
N ILE A 287 -3.89 -25.35 25.98
CA ILE A 287 -4.18 -26.54 25.15
C ILE A 287 -4.38 -27.79 26.02
N LYS A 288 -3.80 -27.82 27.23
CA LYS A 288 -3.92 -28.96 28.15
C LYS A 288 -5.20 -28.94 29.01
N THR A 289 -6.10 -27.97 28.82
CA THR A 289 -7.32 -27.79 29.62
C THR A 289 -8.63 -27.92 28.82
N PHE A 290 -8.56 -28.39 27.57
CA PHE A 290 -9.70 -28.92 26.82
C PHE A 290 -9.38 -30.35 26.37
#